data_AF-A0A5F0D261-F1
#
_entry.id   AF-A0A5F0D261-F1
#
_cell.length_a   1.000
_cell.length_b   1.000
_cell.length_c   1.000
_cell.angle_alpha   90.00
_cell.angle_beta   90.00
_cell.angle_gamma   90.00
#
_symmetry.space_group_name_H-M   'P 1'
#
loop_
_entity.id
_entity.type
_entity.pdbx_description
1 polymer ?
#
loop_
_entity_poly.entity_id
_entity_poly.type
_entity_poly.pdbx_seq_one_letter_code
_entity_poly.pdbx_strand_id
1 'polypeptide(L)'
;MRSAALAGLVTLTVLLSGCAGLPGYPAATDTPVAQLGAAVDCQAPNLNNNGMVFPAEVPAQTDLTATRPDAPAPGMVPAGFEPVAAYRCNFYGSVDDAEGRWSAVTVETRTGNFDALLAALAEPNDQPGLNQVCTADMEIVPELWLENAAGEALRLAWPRTSCGKTKPATLKALEMLELTETTVLPLVLQIGRDALDAGCAMSTSTPELSLLFGVTSLQTYFGAVGEDLQPIPVPPAETPSYAGVDGASVCFYTVVPAADSELDSIEGIDDEALTGMMRLRFGTFNGATTLAPDAATLLPAAASALQAPECSTDPTRFAVIWPERAGTRLDTAIQVELDGCQRLVVPGRHALVPAPALLAALTA
;
A
#
# COMPACT_ATOMS: atom_id res chain seq x y z
N MET A 1 -23.74 57.40 38.11
CA MET A 1 -23.52 56.69 39.39
C MET A 1 -24.06 55.27 39.25
N ARG A 2 -23.19 54.26 39.44
CA ARG A 2 -23.47 52.85 39.80
C ARG A 2 -24.14 51.99 38.70
N SER A 3 -23.44 51.03 38.07
CA SER A 3 -23.12 49.66 38.57
C SER A 3 -24.42 48.84 38.78
N ALA A 4 -24.63 47.62 38.28
CA ALA A 4 -23.72 46.53 37.97
C ALA A 4 -24.42 45.38 37.21
N ALA A 5 -23.60 44.41 36.77
CA ALA A 5 -23.88 42.98 36.57
C ALA A 5 -24.74 42.54 35.37
N LEU A 6 -24.09 42.44 34.20
CA LEU A 6 -24.37 41.39 33.22
C LEU A 6 -23.10 40.55 33.09
N ALA A 7 -23.04 39.46 33.86
CA ALA A 7 -22.03 38.42 33.72
C ALA A 7 -22.65 37.08 34.13
N GLY A 8 -22.51 36.08 33.26
CA GLY A 8 -22.78 34.68 33.59
C GLY A 8 -23.93 34.06 32.81
N LEU A 9 -23.65 33.62 31.59
CA LEU A 9 -23.84 32.22 31.15
C LEU A 9 -23.53 32.15 29.64
N VAL A 10 -22.25 32.03 29.30
CA VAL A 10 -21.84 31.65 27.94
C VAL A 10 -20.84 30.50 28.09
N THR A 11 -21.23 29.37 27.49
CA THR A 11 -20.41 28.25 27.01
C THR A 11 -19.58 27.45 28.01
N LEU A 12 -20.13 26.31 28.44
CA LEU A 12 -19.33 25.12 28.74
C LEU A 12 -20.07 23.83 28.34
N THR A 13 -20.39 23.69 27.06
CA THR A 13 -20.99 22.47 26.46
C THR A 13 -20.43 22.20 25.06
N VAL A 14 -19.13 22.32 24.87
CA VAL A 14 -18.44 21.83 23.66
C VAL A 14 -17.09 21.29 24.09
N LEU A 15 -16.99 19.99 24.38
CA LEU A 15 -15.76 19.17 24.32
C LEU A 15 -16.03 17.67 24.64
N LEU A 16 -17.24 17.19 24.35
CA LEU A 16 -17.58 15.75 24.39
C LEU A 16 -18.11 15.28 23.02
N SER A 17 -17.71 15.95 21.93
CA SER A 17 -17.81 15.37 20.59
C SER A 17 -16.70 14.33 20.43
N GLY A 18 -16.85 13.20 21.12
CA GLY A 18 -16.23 11.97 20.67
C GLY A 18 -16.66 11.75 19.21
N CYS A 19 -15.76 11.20 18.40
CA CYS A 19 -15.93 10.89 16.99
C CYS A 19 -17.03 9.83 16.72
N ALA A 20 -18.21 9.99 17.30
CA ALA A 20 -19.37 9.17 17.05
C ALA A 20 -19.98 9.59 15.71
N GLY A 21 -19.60 8.85 14.67
CA GLY A 21 -20.16 8.95 13.34
C GLY A 21 -19.33 9.84 12.41
N LEU A 22 -18.32 9.24 11.77
CA LEU A 22 -17.91 9.73 10.47
C LEU A 22 -19.14 9.70 9.54
N PRO A 23 -19.50 10.81 8.89
CA PRO A 23 -20.54 10.83 7.88
C PRO A 23 -20.08 9.95 6.71
N GLY A 24 -20.73 8.80 6.52
CA GLY A 24 -20.37 7.85 5.45
C GLY A 24 -20.76 6.40 5.70
N TYR A 25 -21.00 6.00 6.96
CA TYR A 25 -21.53 4.67 7.26
C TYR A 25 -23.04 4.75 7.53
N PRO A 26 -23.91 4.41 6.56
CA PRO A 26 -25.33 4.32 6.81
C PRO A 26 -25.59 3.29 7.91
N ALA A 27 -26.59 3.56 8.76
CA ALA A 27 -27.14 2.56 9.67
C ALA A 27 -27.42 1.27 8.88
N ALA A 28 -27.13 0.11 9.48
CA ALA A 28 -27.27 -1.20 8.84
C ALA A 28 -28.73 -1.43 8.39
N THR A 29 -29.02 -1.07 7.15
CA THR A 29 -30.17 -1.58 6.39
C THR A 29 -29.94 -3.07 6.13
N ASP A 30 -31.04 -3.83 6.00
CA ASP A 30 -31.02 -5.25 5.66
C ASP A 30 -30.02 -5.54 4.55
N THR A 31 -29.09 -6.45 4.80
CA THR A 31 -28.09 -6.84 3.80
C THR A 31 -28.85 -7.45 2.61
N PRO A 32 -28.62 -7.00 1.37
CA PRO A 32 -29.35 -7.55 0.24
C PRO A 32 -29.03 -9.05 0.07
N VAL A 33 -29.96 -9.79 -0.53
CA VAL A 33 -29.71 -11.17 -0.94
C VAL A 33 -28.60 -11.17 -2.01
N ALA A 34 -27.65 -12.10 -1.89
CA ALA A 34 -26.54 -12.25 -2.83
C ALA A 34 -27.06 -12.54 -4.24
N GLN A 35 -26.41 -11.93 -5.23
CA GLN A 35 -26.71 -12.18 -6.63
C GLN A 35 -25.98 -13.45 -7.09
N LEU A 36 -26.70 -14.30 -7.83
CA LEU A 36 -26.14 -15.50 -8.42
C LEU A 36 -25.25 -15.14 -9.62
N GLY A 37 -23.97 -15.48 -9.52
CA GLY A 37 -22.98 -15.36 -10.57
C GLY A 37 -22.76 -16.70 -11.27
N ALA A 38 -22.14 -16.64 -12.45
CA ALA A 38 -21.89 -17.83 -13.28
C ALA A 38 -20.82 -18.78 -12.71
N ALA A 39 -19.89 -18.26 -11.91
CA ALA A 39 -18.81 -19.01 -11.26
C ALA A 39 -18.16 -18.16 -10.16
N VAL A 40 -17.32 -18.78 -9.34
CA VAL A 40 -16.43 -18.07 -8.40
C VAL A 40 -15.33 -17.36 -9.20
N ASP A 41 -15.11 -16.07 -8.92
CA ASP A 41 -14.00 -15.32 -9.50
C ASP A 41 -13.27 -14.50 -8.42
N CYS A 42 -12.21 -15.08 -7.85
CA CYS A 42 -11.33 -14.40 -6.90
C CYS A 42 -10.39 -13.37 -7.57
N GLN A 43 -10.34 -13.31 -8.91
CA GLN A 43 -9.50 -12.37 -9.66
C GLN A 43 -10.33 -11.22 -10.26
N ALA A 44 -11.62 -11.10 -9.95
CA ALA A 44 -12.47 -10.05 -10.50
C ALA A 44 -11.95 -8.64 -10.17
N PRO A 45 -12.05 -7.65 -11.10
CA PRO A 45 -11.35 -6.37 -10.99
C PRO A 45 -11.70 -5.57 -9.74
N ASN A 46 -12.99 -5.58 -9.38
CA ASN A 46 -13.50 -4.87 -8.21
C ASN A 46 -13.12 -5.49 -6.86
N LEU A 47 -12.47 -6.66 -6.81
CA LEU A 47 -12.04 -7.31 -5.55
C LEU A 47 -10.65 -6.89 -5.09
N ASN A 48 -9.77 -6.52 -6.03
CA ASN A 48 -8.40 -6.07 -5.73
C ASN A 48 -8.37 -4.63 -5.14
N ASN A 49 -9.53 -4.02 -4.90
CA ASN A 49 -9.68 -2.62 -4.49
C ASN A 49 -10.00 -2.44 -2.99
N ASN A 50 -9.88 -3.49 -2.17
CA ASN A 50 -10.14 -3.47 -0.72
C ASN A 50 -9.04 -2.75 0.10
N GLY A 51 -8.68 -1.52 -0.29
CA GLY A 51 -7.89 -0.61 0.55
C GLY A 51 -6.38 -0.58 0.31
N MET A 52 -5.87 -1.32 -0.68
CA MET A 52 -4.54 -1.05 -1.23
C MET A 52 -4.68 0.07 -2.27
N VAL A 53 -4.18 1.26 -1.94
CA VAL A 53 -4.14 2.39 -2.88
C VAL A 53 -3.13 2.04 -3.98
N PHE A 54 -3.63 1.51 -5.10
CA PHE A 54 -2.86 1.45 -6.33
C PHE A 54 -3.08 2.78 -7.08
N PRO A 55 -2.03 3.43 -7.62
CA PRO A 55 -2.20 4.60 -8.46
C PRO A 55 -3.17 4.28 -9.59
N ALA A 56 -4.08 5.21 -9.90
CA ALA A 56 -5.17 5.04 -10.88
C ALA A 56 -4.71 4.73 -12.33
N GLU A 57 -3.41 4.67 -12.56
CA GLU A 57 -2.76 4.48 -13.87
C GLU A 57 -1.96 3.16 -13.97
N VAL A 58 -1.90 2.36 -12.89
CA VAL A 58 -1.31 1.01 -12.96
C VAL A 58 -2.45 0.03 -13.27
N PRO A 59 -2.42 -0.70 -14.40
CA PRO A 59 -3.43 -1.69 -14.71
C PRO A 59 -3.49 -2.74 -13.59
N ALA A 60 -4.55 -2.68 -12.80
CA ALA A 60 -4.82 -3.65 -11.76
C ALA A 60 -5.38 -4.91 -12.40
N GLN A 61 -4.55 -5.73 -13.08
CA GLN A 61 -4.86 -7.16 -13.33
C GLN A 61 -3.82 -7.95 -14.13
N THR A 62 -3.90 -9.26 -13.94
CA THR A 62 -3.00 -10.33 -14.38
C THR A 62 -3.27 -10.87 -15.77
N ASP A 63 -4.34 -10.41 -16.39
CA ASP A 63 -4.72 -10.87 -17.71
C ASP A 63 -4.98 -9.63 -18.57
N LEU A 64 -3.91 -9.11 -19.17
CA LEU A 64 -4.00 -8.04 -20.18
C LEU A 64 -4.79 -8.49 -21.44
N THR A 65 -5.36 -9.70 -21.47
CA THR A 65 -6.08 -10.24 -22.64
C THR A 65 -7.52 -10.70 -22.38
N ALA A 66 -7.90 -11.10 -21.17
CA ALA A 66 -9.28 -11.46 -20.84
C ALA A 66 -9.99 -10.32 -20.11
N THR A 67 -10.97 -9.72 -20.79
CA THR A 67 -11.96 -8.85 -20.14
C THR A 67 -12.74 -9.66 -19.10
N ARG A 68 -12.36 -9.59 -17.84
CA ARG A 68 -13.13 -10.19 -16.72
C ARG A 68 -14.23 -9.23 -16.29
N PRO A 69 -15.48 -9.71 -16.10
CA PRO A 69 -16.52 -8.89 -15.51
C PRO A 69 -16.23 -8.63 -14.03
N ASP A 70 -16.82 -7.56 -13.50
CA ASP A 70 -16.85 -7.34 -12.05
C ASP A 70 -17.59 -8.48 -11.34
N ALA A 71 -17.11 -8.83 -10.16
CA ALA A 71 -17.82 -9.72 -9.26
C ALA A 71 -19.13 -9.06 -8.80
N PRO A 72 -20.23 -9.84 -8.66
CA PRO A 72 -21.47 -9.35 -8.06
C PRO A 72 -21.25 -8.72 -6.68
N ALA A 73 -22.20 -7.88 -6.26
CA ALA A 73 -22.19 -7.33 -4.91
C ALA A 73 -22.35 -8.47 -3.87
N PRO A 74 -21.62 -8.42 -2.74
CA PRO A 74 -21.76 -9.41 -1.69
C PRO A 74 -23.13 -9.30 -1.02
N GLY A 75 -23.72 -10.43 -0.62
CA GLY A 75 -25.03 -10.45 0.04
C GLY A 75 -25.31 -11.68 0.91
N MET A 76 -26.54 -11.78 1.39
CA MET A 76 -27.02 -12.93 2.18
C MET A 76 -27.28 -14.15 1.29
N VAL A 77 -27.14 -15.35 1.85
CA VAL A 77 -27.48 -16.59 1.14
C VAL A 77 -28.99 -16.63 0.87
N PRO A 78 -29.44 -16.78 -0.40
CA PRO A 78 -30.84 -16.97 -0.74
C PRO A 78 -31.41 -18.24 -0.08
N ALA A 79 -32.69 -18.20 0.28
CA ALA A 79 -33.36 -19.38 0.82
C ALA A 79 -33.34 -20.54 -0.19
N GLY A 80 -32.98 -21.74 0.28
CA GLY A 80 -32.91 -22.94 -0.55
C GLY A 80 -31.66 -23.06 -1.42
N PHE A 81 -30.68 -22.17 -1.28
CA PHE A 81 -29.36 -22.36 -1.89
C PHE A 81 -28.61 -23.50 -1.17
N GLU A 82 -28.21 -24.52 -1.91
CA GLU A 82 -27.50 -25.71 -1.41
C GLU A 82 -26.04 -25.67 -1.87
N PRO A 83 -25.10 -25.20 -1.04
CA PRO A 83 -23.68 -25.15 -1.40
C PRO A 83 -23.06 -26.55 -1.41
N VAL A 84 -22.14 -26.76 -2.35
CA VAL A 84 -21.24 -27.93 -2.39
C VAL A 84 -19.80 -27.57 -2.10
N ALA A 85 -19.43 -26.30 -2.27
CA ALA A 85 -18.09 -25.76 -2.00
C ALA A 85 -18.17 -24.34 -1.43
N ALA A 86 -17.24 -24.01 -0.53
CA ALA A 86 -16.93 -22.66 -0.11
C ALA A 86 -15.54 -22.27 -0.61
N TYR A 87 -15.40 -21.02 -1.06
CA TYR A 87 -14.12 -20.47 -1.50
C TYR A 87 -13.79 -19.25 -0.68
N ARG A 88 -12.59 -19.24 -0.09
CA ARG A 88 -12.05 -18.10 0.63
C ARG A 88 -10.93 -17.50 -0.19
N CYS A 89 -11.14 -16.29 -0.73
CA CYS A 89 -10.14 -15.55 -1.47
C CYS A 89 -9.38 -14.62 -0.51
N ASN A 90 -8.09 -14.87 -0.34
CA ASN A 90 -7.21 -14.11 0.54
C ASN A 90 -6.17 -13.33 -0.27
N PHE A 91 -6.22 -12.00 -0.21
CA PHE A 91 -5.43 -11.10 -1.05
C PHE A 91 -4.05 -10.74 -0.48
N TYR A 92 -3.58 -11.50 0.51
CA TYR A 92 -2.22 -11.35 1.04
C TYR A 92 -1.32 -12.43 0.45
N GLY A 93 -0.39 -12.04 -0.41
CA GLY A 93 0.60 -12.93 -0.97
C GLY A 93 1.29 -12.37 -2.20
N SER A 94 2.38 -13.03 -2.57
CA SER A 94 3.07 -12.82 -3.82
C SER A 94 3.51 -14.14 -4.43
N VAL A 95 3.59 -14.19 -5.75
CA VAL A 95 4.14 -15.33 -6.49
C VAL A 95 5.15 -14.83 -7.52
N ASP A 96 6.23 -15.58 -7.71
CA ASP A 96 7.29 -15.26 -8.67
C ASP A 96 7.23 -16.21 -9.87
N ASP A 97 7.29 -15.68 -11.10
CA ASP A 97 7.32 -16.42 -12.37
C ASP A 97 8.27 -15.76 -13.40
N ALA A 98 8.34 -16.25 -14.63
CA ALA A 98 9.30 -15.74 -15.61
C ALA A 98 9.20 -14.22 -15.85
N GLU A 99 8.02 -13.62 -15.66
CA GLU A 99 7.71 -12.22 -15.85
C GLU A 99 8.09 -11.35 -14.64
N GLY A 100 8.11 -11.93 -13.43
CA GLY A 100 8.60 -11.27 -12.23
C GLY A 100 7.84 -11.67 -10.96
N ARG A 101 7.66 -10.72 -10.04
CA ARG A 101 6.87 -10.89 -8.80
C ARG A 101 5.50 -10.26 -8.96
N TRP A 102 4.48 -11.05 -8.73
CA TRP A 102 3.09 -10.64 -8.75
C TRP A 102 2.54 -10.53 -7.34
N SER A 103 1.64 -9.58 -7.09
CA SER A 103 0.67 -9.77 -6.01
C SER A 103 -0.18 -10.98 -6.32
N ALA A 104 -0.68 -11.67 -5.32
CA ALA A 104 -1.45 -12.89 -5.52
C ALA A 104 -2.64 -12.98 -4.59
N VAL A 105 -3.66 -13.70 -5.04
CA VAL A 105 -4.76 -14.17 -4.21
C VAL A 105 -4.58 -15.66 -3.93
N THR A 106 -4.61 -16.02 -2.66
CA THR A 106 -4.68 -17.41 -2.23
C THR A 106 -6.15 -17.80 -2.13
N VAL A 107 -6.54 -18.83 -2.87
CA VAL A 107 -7.90 -19.37 -2.90
C VAL A 107 -7.89 -20.69 -2.14
N GLU A 108 -8.59 -20.73 -1.01
CA GLU A 108 -8.86 -21.96 -0.29
C GLU A 108 -10.23 -22.50 -0.69
N THR A 109 -10.27 -23.73 -1.20
CA THR A 109 -11.53 -24.45 -1.48
C THR A 109 -11.84 -25.38 -0.31
N ARG A 110 -13.05 -25.27 0.22
CA ARG A 110 -13.50 -26.04 1.37
C ARG A 110 -14.82 -26.75 1.10
N THR A 111 -14.92 -27.99 1.55
CA THR A 111 -16.11 -28.83 1.38
C THR A 111 -16.50 -29.51 2.69
N GLY A 112 -17.71 -30.07 2.75
CA GLY A 112 -18.19 -30.80 3.93
C GLY A 112 -19.63 -30.43 4.30
N ASN A 113 -19.94 -30.48 5.60
CA ASN A 113 -21.26 -30.08 6.09
C ASN A 113 -21.36 -28.55 6.26
N PHE A 114 -22.16 -27.91 5.41
CA PHE A 114 -22.38 -26.47 5.39
C PHE A 114 -23.40 -25.95 6.42
N ASP A 115 -24.12 -26.80 7.16
CA ASP A 115 -25.20 -26.40 8.07
C ASP A 115 -24.76 -25.30 9.05
N ALA A 116 -23.59 -25.49 9.68
CA ALA A 116 -23.06 -24.52 10.64
C ALA A 116 -22.66 -23.19 9.98
N LEU A 117 -22.13 -23.24 8.75
CA LEU A 117 -21.72 -22.04 8.01
C LEU A 117 -22.95 -21.26 7.53
N LEU A 118 -23.95 -21.95 6.98
CA LEU A 118 -25.21 -21.34 6.56
C LEU A 118 -25.96 -20.70 7.73
N ALA A 119 -25.99 -21.37 8.89
CA ALA A 119 -26.57 -20.81 10.11
C ALA A 119 -25.84 -19.54 10.56
N ALA A 120 -24.50 -19.54 10.56
CA ALA A 120 -23.70 -18.38 10.93
C ALA A 120 -23.88 -17.20 9.95
N LEU A 121 -23.95 -17.48 8.64
CA LEU A 121 -24.16 -16.47 7.60
C LEU A 121 -25.57 -15.86 7.61
N ALA A 122 -26.56 -16.60 8.12
CA ALA A 122 -27.94 -16.12 8.24
C ALA A 122 -28.16 -15.18 9.43
N GLU A 123 -27.17 -15.04 10.33
CA GLU A 123 -27.25 -14.12 11.45
C GLU A 123 -27.35 -12.66 10.95
N PRO A 124 -28.30 -11.86 11.48
CA PRO A 124 -28.41 -10.46 11.09
C PRO A 124 -27.21 -9.65 11.56
N ASN A 125 -26.96 -8.51 10.92
CA ASN A 125 -26.03 -7.52 11.45
C ASN A 125 -26.58 -6.94 12.75
N ASP A 126 -25.71 -6.74 13.75
CA ASP A 126 -26.10 -6.12 15.00
C ASP A 126 -26.33 -4.61 14.79
N GLN A 127 -27.34 -4.07 15.48
CA GLN A 127 -27.65 -2.65 15.44
C GLN A 127 -26.83 -1.87 16.47
N PRO A 128 -26.38 -0.64 16.15
CA PRO A 128 -25.61 0.17 17.08
C PRO A 128 -26.44 0.55 18.32
N GLY A 129 -25.84 0.39 19.49
CA GLY A 129 -26.43 0.78 20.77
C GLY A 129 -26.19 2.25 21.13
N LEU A 130 -26.99 2.77 22.06
CA LEU A 130 -26.73 4.09 22.65
C LEU A 130 -25.40 4.06 23.42
N ASN A 131 -24.55 5.07 23.19
CA ASN A 131 -23.22 5.21 23.80
C ASN A 131 -22.25 4.06 23.50
N GLN A 132 -22.42 3.39 22.36
CA GLN A 132 -21.51 2.35 21.93
C GLN A 132 -20.12 2.92 21.64
N VAL A 133 -19.10 2.27 22.21
CA VAL A 133 -17.69 2.58 21.98
C VAL A 133 -17.08 1.42 21.18
N CYS A 134 -16.42 1.75 20.08
CA CYS A 134 -15.76 0.78 19.20
C CYS A 134 -14.27 1.08 19.13
N THR A 135 -13.47 0.03 18.96
CA THR A 135 -12.04 0.14 18.69
C THR A 135 -11.84 0.70 17.27
N ALA A 136 -10.78 1.49 17.10
CA ALA A 136 -10.43 2.12 15.82
C ALA A 136 -9.49 1.26 14.95
N ASP A 137 -9.46 -0.05 15.18
CA ASP A 137 -8.65 -0.98 14.39
C ASP A 137 -9.32 -1.28 13.05
N MET A 138 -8.53 -1.61 12.03
CA MET A 138 -9.02 -2.06 10.73
C MET A 138 -9.08 -3.59 10.73
N GLU A 139 -10.21 -4.15 10.28
CA GLU A 139 -10.31 -5.61 10.07
C GLU A 139 -10.12 -5.93 8.60
N ILE A 140 -9.22 -6.86 8.35
CA ILE A 140 -8.94 -7.40 7.04
C ILE A 140 -9.82 -8.63 6.84
N VAL A 141 -10.79 -8.53 5.93
CA VAL A 141 -11.81 -9.56 5.72
C VAL A 141 -11.61 -10.22 4.36
N PRO A 142 -11.37 -11.55 4.29
CA PRO A 142 -11.25 -12.25 3.02
C PRO A 142 -12.61 -12.32 2.32
N GLU A 143 -12.58 -12.37 0.99
CA GLU A 143 -13.79 -12.58 0.21
C GLU A 143 -14.27 -14.03 0.37
N LEU A 144 -15.56 -14.21 0.55
CA LEU A 144 -16.17 -15.52 0.75
C LEU A 144 -17.19 -15.78 -0.35
N TRP A 145 -17.09 -16.96 -0.96
CA TRP A 145 -18.04 -17.43 -1.95
C TRP A 145 -18.60 -18.80 -1.57
N LEU A 146 -19.83 -19.06 -2.01
CA LEU A 146 -20.40 -20.40 -2.03
C LEU A 146 -20.78 -20.77 -3.46
N GLU A 147 -20.54 -22.02 -3.82
CA GLU A 147 -20.87 -22.58 -5.14
C GLU A 147 -21.84 -23.75 -4.97
N ASN A 148 -22.83 -23.85 -5.83
CA ASN A 148 -23.79 -24.95 -5.85
C ASN A 148 -23.38 -26.06 -6.83
N ALA A 149 -24.13 -27.17 -6.86
CA ALA A 149 -23.84 -28.30 -7.74
C ALA A 149 -23.92 -28.00 -9.25
N ALA A 150 -24.53 -26.87 -9.63
CA ALA A 150 -24.59 -26.41 -11.02
C ALA A 150 -23.38 -25.55 -11.42
N GLY A 151 -22.46 -25.26 -10.49
CA GLY A 151 -21.32 -24.36 -10.70
C GLY A 151 -21.66 -22.87 -10.56
N GLU A 152 -22.89 -22.54 -10.15
CA GLU A 152 -23.29 -21.16 -9.92
C GLU A 152 -22.81 -20.71 -8.54
N ALA A 153 -22.38 -19.46 -8.43
CA ALA A 153 -21.71 -18.97 -7.24
C ALA A 153 -22.34 -17.70 -6.66
N LEU A 154 -22.24 -17.54 -5.35
CA LEU A 154 -22.68 -16.38 -4.59
C LEU A 154 -21.49 -15.75 -3.89
N ARG A 155 -21.29 -14.44 -4.07
CA ARG A 155 -20.40 -13.66 -3.21
C ARG A 155 -21.13 -13.27 -1.93
N LEU A 156 -20.54 -13.57 -0.78
CA LEU A 156 -21.21 -13.43 0.50
C LEU A 156 -20.79 -12.18 1.27
N ALA A 157 -21.78 -11.55 1.89
CA ALA A 157 -21.54 -10.57 2.94
C ALA A 157 -21.29 -11.28 4.27
N TRP A 158 -20.25 -10.86 4.98
CA TRP A 158 -20.02 -11.33 6.35
C TRP A 158 -20.99 -10.64 7.30
N PRO A 159 -21.72 -11.38 8.15
CA PRO A 159 -22.48 -10.79 9.25
C PRO A 159 -21.58 -9.97 10.16
N ARG A 160 -22.05 -8.80 10.57
CA ARG A 160 -21.27 -7.82 11.35
C ARG A 160 -21.84 -7.55 12.72
N THR A 161 -20.93 -7.30 13.65
CA THR A 161 -21.22 -6.70 14.95
C THR A 161 -21.63 -5.23 14.77
N SER A 162 -22.11 -4.62 15.84
CA SER A 162 -22.55 -3.24 15.84
C SER A 162 -21.40 -2.23 15.71
N CYS A 163 -20.15 -2.71 15.86
CA CYS A 163 -18.93 -1.96 15.55
C CYS A 163 -18.45 -2.14 14.10
N GLY A 164 -19.22 -2.84 13.25
CA GLY A 164 -18.84 -3.10 11.85
C GLY A 164 -17.81 -4.21 11.66
N LYS A 165 -17.37 -4.88 12.73
CA LYS A 165 -16.48 -6.05 12.67
C LYS A 165 -17.22 -7.31 12.28
N THR A 166 -16.58 -8.26 11.60
CA THR A 166 -17.20 -9.54 11.28
C THR A 166 -17.54 -10.33 12.55
N LYS A 167 -18.64 -11.07 12.51
CA LYS A 167 -18.99 -11.99 13.59
C LYS A 167 -18.09 -13.23 13.51
N PRO A 168 -17.48 -13.67 14.63
CA PRO A 168 -16.50 -14.76 14.62
C PRO A 168 -17.11 -16.13 14.25
N ALA A 169 -18.43 -16.29 14.38
CA ALA A 169 -19.12 -17.54 14.10
C ALA A 169 -18.93 -18.02 12.65
N THR A 170 -18.93 -17.09 11.68
CA THR A 170 -18.77 -17.43 10.26
C THR A 170 -17.39 -18.01 9.98
N LEU A 171 -16.32 -17.38 10.48
CA LEU A 171 -14.96 -17.88 10.29
C LEU A 171 -14.78 -19.24 10.97
N LYS A 172 -15.26 -19.38 12.21
CA LYS A 172 -15.22 -20.65 12.94
C LYS A 172 -15.95 -21.77 12.19
N ALA A 173 -17.11 -21.47 11.59
CA ALA A 173 -17.86 -22.45 10.81
C ALA A 173 -17.16 -22.81 9.49
N LEU A 174 -16.55 -21.84 8.83
CA LEU A 174 -15.74 -22.05 7.64
C LEU A 174 -14.52 -22.94 7.92
N GLU A 175 -13.86 -22.76 9.07
CA GLU A 175 -12.71 -23.56 9.50
C GLU A 175 -13.06 -25.01 9.86
N MET A 176 -14.33 -25.31 10.15
CA MET A 176 -14.81 -26.70 10.37
C MET A 176 -14.99 -27.48 9.06
N LEU A 177 -15.07 -26.79 7.91
CA LEU A 177 -15.10 -27.44 6.61
C LEU A 177 -13.70 -27.99 6.26
N GLU A 178 -13.68 -29.11 5.55
CA GLU A 178 -12.45 -29.74 5.07
C GLU A 178 -11.81 -28.87 3.99
N LEU A 179 -10.55 -28.49 4.18
CA LEU A 179 -9.74 -27.83 3.15
C LEU A 179 -9.32 -28.88 2.12
N THR A 180 -9.88 -28.79 0.90
CA THR A 180 -9.61 -29.75 -0.17
C THR A 180 -8.57 -29.26 -1.15
N GLU A 181 -8.45 -27.93 -1.32
CA GLU A 181 -7.51 -27.33 -2.26
C GLU A 181 -7.02 -25.97 -1.76
N THR A 182 -5.80 -25.62 -2.14
CA THR A 182 -5.25 -24.28 -1.97
C THR A 182 -4.50 -23.91 -3.24
N THR A 183 -4.94 -22.85 -3.89
CA THR A 183 -4.41 -22.39 -5.18
C THR A 183 -3.99 -20.93 -5.07
N VAL A 184 -2.83 -20.59 -5.61
CA VAL A 184 -2.34 -19.21 -5.65
C VAL A 184 -2.51 -18.69 -7.06
N LEU A 185 -3.29 -17.63 -7.22
CA LEU A 185 -3.55 -16.98 -8.51
C LEU A 185 -2.86 -15.61 -8.53
N PRO A 186 -2.05 -15.31 -9.55
CA PRO A 186 -1.41 -14.00 -9.65
C PRO A 186 -2.47 -12.91 -9.92
N LEU A 187 -2.21 -11.66 -9.50
CA LEU A 187 -3.12 -10.51 -9.64
C LEU A 187 -2.51 -9.31 -10.36
N VAL A 188 -1.44 -8.70 -9.86
CA VAL A 188 -0.83 -7.52 -10.50
C VAL A 188 0.68 -7.71 -10.48
N LEU A 189 1.35 -7.49 -11.61
CA LEU A 189 2.80 -7.55 -11.66
C LEU A 189 3.34 -6.37 -10.84
N GLN A 190 3.90 -6.69 -9.67
CA GLN A 190 4.44 -5.70 -8.74
C GLN A 190 5.89 -5.37 -9.10
N ILE A 191 6.67 -6.39 -9.47
CA ILE A 191 8.09 -6.25 -9.80
C ILE A 191 8.39 -7.03 -11.08
N GLY A 192 8.83 -6.35 -12.14
CA GLY A 192 9.27 -7.04 -13.37
C GLY A 192 10.55 -7.84 -13.13
N ARG A 193 10.75 -8.92 -13.89
CA ARG A 193 11.86 -9.88 -13.73
C ARG A 193 13.23 -9.20 -13.67
N ASP A 194 13.52 -8.27 -14.58
CA ASP A 194 14.80 -7.54 -14.60
C ASP A 194 15.03 -6.73 -13.31
N ALA A 195 14.00 -6.06 -12.79
CA ALA A 195 14.08 -5.33 -11.54
C ALA A 195 14.24 -6.27 -10.35
N LEU A 196 13.48 -7.37 -10.34
CA LEU A 196 13.49 -8.35 -9.25
C LEU A 196 14.86 -9.03 -9.12
N ASP A 197 15.43 -9.48 -10.23
CA ASP A 197 16.74 -10.13 -10.27
C ASP A 197 17.86 -9.15 -9.88
N ALA A 198 17.69 -7.87 -10.24
CA ALA A 198 18.57 -6.79 -9.82
C ALA A 198 18.27 -6.26 -8.40
N GLY A 199 17.33 -6.83 -7.65
CA GLY A 199 16.92 -6.35 -6.32
C GLY A 199 16.45 -4.89 -6.29
N CYS A 200 15.92 -4.38 -7.40
CA CYS A 200 15.40 -3.03 -7.55
C CYS A 200 13.89 -3.00 -7.30
N ALA A 201 13.37 -1.88 -6.83
CA ALA A 201 11.93 -1.63 -6.80
C ALA A 201 11.46 -1.18 -8.20
N MET A 202 10.22 -1.52 -8.60
CA MET A 202 9.64 -1.00 -9.84
C MET A 202 9.31 0.49 -9.78
N SER A 203 9.06 1.03 -8.60
CA SER A 203 8.90 2.46 -8.36
C SER A 203 9.57 2.88 -7.07
N THR A 204 10.04 4.13 -7.03
CA THR A 204 10.63 4.72 -5.83
C THR A 204 10.44 6.23 -5.84
N SER A 205 10.41 6.83 -4.65
CA SER A 205 10.32 8.29 -4.48
C SER A 205 11.53 9.00 -5.10
N THR A 206 11.31 10.17 -5.68
CA THR A 206 12.41 10.99 -6.22
C THR A 206 13.32 11.55 -5.11
N PRO A 207 14.53 12.03 -5.46
CA PRO A 207 15.47 12.61 -4.48
C PRO A 207 14.91 13.79 -3.68
N GLU A 208 14.01 14.59 -4.25
CA GLU A 208 13.36 15.72 -3.56
C GLU A 208 12.51 15.26 -2.38
N LEU A 209 11.76 14.18 -2.56
CA LEU A 209 10.96 13.60 -1.48
C LEU A 209 11.85 13.02 -0.39
N SER A 210 12.96 12.40 -0.78
CA SER A 210 13.93 11.87 0.18
C SER A 210 14.54 12.98 1.03
N LEU A 211 14.76 14.16 0.45
CA LEU A 211 15.23 15.35 1.17
C LEU A 211 14.16 15.95 2.09
N LEU A 212 12.89 15.94 1.68
CA LEU A 212 11.77 16.41 2.50
C LEU A 212 11.53 15.53 3.73
N PHE A 213 11.63 14.21 3.58
CA PHE A 213 11.37 13.25 4.67
C PHE A 213 12.63 12.78 5.40
N GLY A 214 13.83 13.15 4.93
CA GLY A 214 15.11 12.73 5.52
C GLY A 214 15.42 11.23 5.39
N VAL A 215 14.69 10.51 4.53
CA VAL A 215 14.85 9.06 4.27
C VAL A 215 15.09 8.82 2.79
N THR A 216 16.07 8.00 2.41
CA THR A 216 16.34 7.69 0.97
C THR A 216 15.53 6.53 0.42
N SER A 217 14.64 5.97 1.24
CA SER A 217 13.60 5.07 0.74
C SER A 217 12.40 5.06 1.69
N LEU A 218 11.23 5.42 1.17
CA LEU A 218 9.97 4.86 1.65
C LEU A 218 9.86 3.45 1.04
N GLN A 219 10.66 2.51 1.53
CA GLN A 219 10.31 1.11 1.32
C GLN A 219 9.10 0.84 2.22
N THR A 220 7.99 0.44 1.62
CA THR A 220 6.81 -0.07 2.32
C THR A 220 7.17 -1.40 3.01
N TYR A 221 7.92 -1.30 4.10
CA TYR A 221 8.16 -2.41 5.02
C TYR A 221 6.94 -2.51 5.95
N PHE A 222 6.06 -3.47 5.68
CA PHE A 222 5.01 -3.86 6.62
C PHE A 222 5.62 -4.75 7.72
N GLY A 223 6.38 -4.13 8.63
CA GLY A 223 6.81 -4.76 9.88
C GLY A 223 5.72 -4.68 10.94
N ALA A 224 5.67 -5.67 11.84
CA ALA A 224 4.68 -5.73 12.93
C ALA A 224 4.71 -4.46 13.79
N VAL A 225 3.60 -3.73 13.82
CA VAL A 225 3.40 -2.57 14.67
C VAL A 225 3.24 -3.08 16.11
N GLY A 226 4.29 -2.91 16.92
CA GLY A 226 4.19 -3.14 18.36
C GLY A 226 3.23 -2.13 19.00
N GLU A 227 2.40 -2.60 19.92
CA GLU A 227 1.52 -1.80 20.78
C GLU A 227 2.36 -0.85 21.67
N ASP A 228 2.67 0.35 21.17
CA ASP A 228 2.86 1.60 21.93
C ASP A 228 3.54 2.63 21.02
N LEU A 229 2.74 3.46 20.33
CA LEU A 229 3.24 4.62 19.59
C LEU A 229 3.52 5.78 20.55
N GLN A 230 4.59 5.66 21.34
CA GLN A 230 5.25 6.86 21.85
C GLN A 230 6.16 7.40 20.74
N PRO A 231 6.18 8.72 20.48
CA PRO A 231 7.16 9.31 19.58
C PRO A 231 8.54 9.13 20.23
N ILE A 232 9.21 8.02 19.92
CA ILE A 232 10.61 7.83 20.27
C ILE A 232 11.36 8.91 19.49
N PRO A 233 12.13 9.80 20.14
CA PRO A 233 13.02 10.69 19.44
C PRO A 233 13.95 9.82 18.60
N VAL A 234 13.72 9.78 17.28
CA VAL A 234 14.60 9.07 16.36
C VAL A 234 15.94 9.80 16.49
N PRO A 235 17.02 9.11 16.91
CA PRO A 235 18.35 9.72 16.89
C PRO A 235 18.59 10.33 15.50
N PRO A 236 19.28 11.48 15.39
CA PRO A 236 19.62 12.01 14.07
C PRO A 236 20.26 10.89 13.25
N ALA A 237 19.79 10.70 12.01
CA ALA A 237 20.25 9.61 11.16
C ALA A 237 21.78 9.59 11.16
N GLU A 238 22.37 8.53 11.70
CA GLU A 238 23.82 8.39 11.71
C GLU A 238 24.28 8.36 10.27
N THR A 239 25.29 9.17 9.94
CA THR A 239 25.83 9.17 8.59
C THR A 239 26.43 7.79 8.31
N PRO A 240 25.93 7.07 7.30
CA PRO A 240 26.39 5.72 6.99
C PRO A 240 27.89 5.71 6.72
N SER A 241 28.59 4.71 7.27
CA SER A 241 30.00 4.50 6.97
C SER A 241 30.16 3.68 5.69
N TYR A 242 30.73 4.32 4.66
CA TYR A 242 31.09 3.68 3.40
C TYR A 242 32.50 3.05 3.41
N ALA A 243 33.13 2.93 4.58
CA ALA A 243 34.44 2.30 4.69
C ALA A 243 34.35 0.81 4.27
N GLY A 244 35.27 0.37 3.42
CA GLY A 244 35.30 -1.02 2.94
C GLY A 244 34.16 -1.40 2.00
N VAL A 245 33.48 -0.43 1.39
CA VAL A 245 32.60 -0.69 0.24
C VAL A 245 33.47 -1.17 -0.93
N ASP A 246 33.09 -2.31 -1.52
CA ASP A 246 33.85 -2.99 -2.59
C ASP A 246 33.04 -3.17 -3.89
N GLY A 247 31.78 -2.73 -3.90
CA GLY A 247 30.91 -2.70 -5.08
C GLY A 247 29.65 -1.88 -4.82
N ALA A 248 28.80 -1.77 -5.82
CA ALA A 248 27.44 -1.25 -5.63
C ALA A 248 26.49 -1.74 -6.71
N SER A 249 25.26 -2.05 -6.32
CA SER A 249 24.14 -2.23 -7.24
C SER A 249 23.51 -0.87 -7.55
N VAL A 250 23.12 -0.64 -8.80
CA VAL A 250 22.50 0.61 -9.25
C VAL A 250 21.18 0.31 -9.94
N CYS A 251 20.13 1.00 -9.53
CA CYS A 251 18.81 0.96 -10.13
C CYS A 251 18.52 2.33 -10.78
N PHE A 252 18.18 2.34 -12.06
CA PHE A 252 17.85 3.54 -12.82
C PHE A 252 16.34 3.73 -12.92
N TYR A 253 15.91 4.99 -12.79
CA TYR A 253 14.50 5.38 -12.81
C TYR A 253 14.26 6.55 -13.73
N THR A 254 13.11 6.53 -14.40
CA THR A 254 12.58 7.64 -15.20
C THR A 254 11.35 8.23 -14.53
N VAL A 255 11.30 9.55 -14.44
CA VAL A 255 10.16 10.30 -13.90
C VAL A 255 9.35 10.81 -15.08
N VAL A 256 8.08 10.41 -15.15
CA VAL A 256 7.15 11.06 -16.07
C VAL A 256 6.82 12.43 -15.45
N PRO A 257 6.95 13.55 -16.18
CA PRO A 257 6.53 14.85 -15.69
C PRO A 257 5.07 14.74 -15.23
N ALA A 258 4.76 15.26 -14.04
CA ALA A 258 3.38 15.30 -13.61
C ALA A 258 2.56 16.01 -14.70
N ALA A 259 1.52 15.34 -15.21
CA ALA A 259 0.47 16.07 -15.90
C ALA A 259 -0.08 17.11 -14.90
N ASP A 260 -0.41 18.30 -15.38
CA ASP A 260 -1.03 19.34 -14.56
C ASP A 260 -2.18 18.69 -13.77
N SER A 261 -2.01 18.58 -12.45
CA SER A 261 -2.94 17.82 -11.62
C SER A 261 -4.26 18.57 -11.52
N GLU A 262 -5.41 17.91 -11.70
CA GLU A 262 -6.73 18.51 -11.44
C GLU A 262 -6.90 19.06 -10.00
N LEU A 263 -5.99 18.69 -9.09
CA LEU A 263 -5.87 19.25 -7.75
C LEU A 263 -5.47 20.74 -7.73
N ASP A 264 -4.80 21.25 -8.76
CA ASP A 264 -4.48 22.69 -8.89
C ASP A 264 -5.74 23.54 -9.15
N SER A 265 -6.89 22.90 -9.38
CA SER A 265 -8.19 23.54 -9.62
C SER A 265 -9.12 23.61 -8.40
N ILE A 266 -8.71 23.10 -7.24
CA ILE A 266 -9.53 23.18 -6.02
C ILE A 266 -9.35 24.55 -5.38
N GLU A 267 -10.30 25.45 -5.67
CA GLU A 267 -10.39 26.80 -5.10
C GLU A 267 -10.48 26.72 -3.56
N GLY A 268 -9.47 27.23 -2.84
CA GLY A 268 -9.48 27.37 -1.37
C GLY A 268 -8.42 26.59 -0.58
N ILE A 269 -7.48 25.90 -1.23
CA ILE A 269 -6.29 25.33 -0.58
C ILE A 269 -5.08 26.21 -0.92
N ASP A 270 -5.01 27.38 -0.30
CA ASP A 270 -3.93 28.37 -0.52
C ASP A 270 -2.68 28.08 0.33
N ASP A 271 -2.60 26.90 0.93
CA ASP A 271 -1.51 26.53 1.83
C ASP A 271 -0.42 25.80 1.02
N GLU A 272 0.58 26.56 0.56
CA GLU A 272 1.76 26.06 -0.17
C GLU A 272 2.41 24.83 0.52
N ALA A 273 2.30 24.73 1.85
CA ALA A 273 2.80 23.61 2.63
C ALA A 273 2.02 22.29 2.38
N LEU A 274 0.69 22.37 2.22
CA LEU A 274 -0.16 21.20 1.98
C LEU A 274 -0.06 20.73 0.52
N THR A 275 0.02 21.68 -0.41
CA THR A 275 0.20 21.42 -1.85
C THR A 275 1.59 20.82 -2.15
N GLY A 276 2.64 21.28 -1.45
CA GLY A 276 3.98 20.70 -1.54
C GLY A 276 4.08 19.28 -0.97
N MET A 277 3.33 18.97 0.09
CA MET A 277 3.25 17.63 0.69
C MET A 277 2.57 16.60 -0.21
N MET A 278 1.68 17.05 -1.11
CA MET A 278 0.85 16.17 -1.94
C MET A 278 1.39 15.91 -3.35
N ARG A 279 2.44 16.60 -3.78
CA ARG A 279 3.11 16.34 -5.08
C ARG A 279 4.21 15.29 -4.92
N LEU A 280 3.84 14.11 -4.41
CA LEU A 280 4.76 12.98 -4.35
C LEU A 280 5.07 12.50 -5.76
N ARG A 281 6.27 12.80 -6.28
CA ARG A 281 6.77 12.25 -7.53
C ARG A 281 7.50 10.93 -7.31
N PHE A 282 7.25 9.99 -8.20
CA PHE A 282 7.87 8.68 -8.21
C PHE A 282 8.55 8.44 -9.56
N GLY A 283 9.68 7.76 -9.55
CA GLY A 283 10.31 7.24 -10.76
C GLY A 283 9.86 5.81 -11.02
N THR A 284 9.76 5.44 -12.30
CA THR A 284 9.53 4.07 -12.77
C THR A 284 10.85 3.44 -13.18
N PHE A 285 11.08 2.18 -12.79
CA PHE A 285 12.31 1.44 -13.11
C PHE A 285 12.56 1.39 -14.62
N ASN A 286 13.81 1.66 -15.01
CA ASN A 286 14.25 1.70 -16.40
C ASN A 286 15.42 0.74 -16.69
N GLY A 287 16.12 0.27 -15.66
CA GLY A 287 17.22 -0.68 -15.81
C GLY A 287 18.09 -0.75 -14.56
N ALA A 288 19.04 -1.69 -14.55
CA ALA A 288 19.98 -1.85 -13.45
C ALA A 288 21.38 -2.17 -13.96
N THR A 289 22.39 -1.86 -13.15
CA THR A 289 23.78 -2.23 -13.39
C THR A 289 24.53 -2.42 -12.07
N THR A 290 25.77 -2.87 -12.13
CA THR A 290 26.69 -2.91 -11.00
C THR A 290 27.86 -1.96 -11.26
N LEU A 291 28.21 -1.14 -10.28
CA LEU A 291 29.44 -0.36 -10.31
C LEU A 291 30.62 -1.26 -9.97
N ALA A 292 31.64 -1.25 -10.84
CA ALA A 292 32.90 -1.92 -10.59
C ALA A 292 33.59 -1.35 -9.33
N PRO A 293 34.50 -2.11 -8.69
CA PRO A 293 35.11 -1.70 -7.41
C PRO A 293 35.81 -0.33 -7.46
N ASP A 294 36.42 0.02 -8.58
CA ASP A 294 37.05 1.32 -8.83
C ASP A 294 36.02 2.46 -8.87
N ALA A 295 34.87 2.27 -9.52
CA ALA A 295 33.76 3.22 -9.47
C ALA A 295 33.10 3.27 -8.08
N ALA A 296 33.02 2.15 -7.37
CA ALA A 296 32.48 2.09 -6.01
C ALA A 296 33.36 2.86 -4.99
N THR A 297 34.67 2.95 -5.21
CA THR A 297 35.56 3.81 -4.39
C THR A 297 35.22 5.30 -4.50
N LEU A 298 34.40 5.69 -5.49
CA LEU A 298 33.87 7.05 -5.61
C LEU A 298 32.69 7.31 -4.67
N LEU A 299 32.04 6.30 -4.10
CA LEU A 299 30.89 6.50 -3.19
C LEU A 299 31.27 7.19 -1.87
N PRO A 300 32.41 6.88 -1.22
CA PRO A 300 32.95 7.70 -0.14
C PRO A 300 33.24 9.15 -0.55
N ALA A 301 33.61 9.40 -1.80
CA ALA A 301 33.84 10.74 -2.37
C ALA A 301 32.56 11.40 -2.87
N ALA A 302 31.50 10.64 -3.11
CA ALA A 302 30.17 11.12 -3.47
C ALA A 302 29.53 11.90 -2.31
N ALA A 303 29.94 11.58 -1.08
CA ALA A 303 29.73 12.41 0.10
C ALA A 303 30.62 13.68 0.15
N SER A 304 31.12 14.18 -0.99
CA SER A 304 31.95 15.39 -1.04
C SER A 304 31.25 16.55 -0.31
N ALA A 305 32.03 17.33 0.45
CA ALA A 305 31.54 18.23 1.50
C ALA A 305 30.78 19.50 1.01
N LEU A 306 30.53 19.64 -0.29
CA LEU A 306 29.89 20.83 -0.85
C LEU A 306 28.40 20.60 -1.04
N GLN A 307 27.63 21.45 -0.36
CA GLN A 307 26.19 21.55 -0.54
C GLN A 307 25.89 21.90 -2.00
N ALA A 308 24.92 21.19 -2.60
CA ALA A 308 24.44 21.51 -3.93
C ALA A 308 23.83 22.93 -3.95
N PRO A 309 24.03 23.71 -5.02
CA PRO A 309 23.41 25.02 -5.16
C PRO A 309 21.88 24.89 -5.21
N GLU A 310 21.18 25.97 -4.88
CA GLU A 310 19.73 26.02 -5.06
C GLU A 310 19.39 25.84 -6.54
N CYS A 311 18.47 24.91 -6.80
CA CYS A 311 18.01 24.57 -8.13
C CYS A 311 16.60 23.96 -8.04
N SER A 312 15.75 24.39 -8.96
CA SER A 312 14.33 24.00 -9.04
C SER A 312 14.00 23.24 -10.32
N THR A 313 15.03 22.78 -11.06
CA THR A 313 14.82 21.95 -12.26
C THR A 313 14.54 20.52 -11.83
N ASP A 314 13.35 20.03 -12.15
CA ASP A 314 12.97 18.66 -11.83
C ASP A 314 13.79 17.65 -12.65
N PRO A 315 14.28 16.57 -12.03
CA PRO A 315 14.94 15.49 -12.74
C PRO A 315 13.91 14.67 -13.51
N THR A 316 14.25 14.27 -14.73
CA THR A 316 13.50 13.25 -15.48
C THR A 316 14.13 11.87 -15.30
N ARG A 317 15.37 11.81 -14.79
CA ARG A 317 16.11 10.57 -14.57
C ARG A 317 16.93 10.64 -13.29
N PHE A 318 16.90 9.56 -12.52
CA PHE A 318 17.75 9.41 -11.34
C PHE A 318 18.19 7.96 -11.15
N ALA A 319 19.22 7.76 -10.33
CA ALA A 319 19.72 6.47 -9.93
C ALA A 319 19.61 6.28 -8.42
N VAL A 320 19.28 5.06 -7.98
CA VAL A 320 19.40 4.61 -6.60
C VAL A 320 20.56 3.64 -6.53
N ILE A 321 21.56 3.97 -5.74
CA ILE A 321 22.79 3.21 -5.57
C ILE A 321 22.73 2.53 -4.20
N TRP A 322 22.90 1.21 -4.20
CA TRP A 322 23.01 0.38 -3.02
C TRP A 322 24.47 -0.05 -2.86
N PRO A 323 25.25 0.60 -1.97
CA PRO A 323 26.62 0.20 -1.71
C PRO A 323 26.68 -1.23 -1.18
N GLU A 324 27.74 -1.94 -1.53
CA GLU A 324 27.95 -3.33 -1.14
C GLU A 324 29.26 -3.50 -0.38
N ARG A 325 29.27 -4.45 0.56
CA ARG A 325 30.44 -4.89 1.30
C ARG A 325 30.47 -6.40 1.33
N ALA A 326 31.55 -7.00 0.81
CA ALA A 326 31.69 -8.45 0.72
C ALA A 326 30.47 -9.13 0.06
N GLY A 327 29.95 -8.50 -1.01
CA GLY A 327 28.80 -8.99 -1.78
C GLY A 327 27.43 -8.84 -1.09
N THR A 328 27.35 -8.10 0.01
CA THR A 328 26.08 -7.81 0.70
C THR A 328 25.76 -6.32 0.61
N ARG A 329 24.52 -5.98 0.24
CA ARG A 329 24.04 -4.59 0.23
C ARG A 329 24.00 -4.02 1.63
N LEU A 330 24.38 -2.75 1.74
CA LEU A 330 24.15 -1.96 2.93
C LEU A 330 22.70 -1.44 2.94
N ASP A 331 22.13 -1.24 4.12
CA ASP A 331 20.74 -0.78 4.30
C ASP A 331 20.53 0.70 3.93
N THR A 332 21.57 1.38 3.46
CA THR A 332 21.54 2.80 3.15
C THR A 332 21.81 3.05 1.67
N ALA A 333 20.75 3.39 0.95
CA ALA A 333 20.84 3.82 -0.44
C ALA A 333 21.27 5.28 -0.59
N ILE A 334 21.96 5.57 -1.70
CA ILE A 334 22.31 6.91 -2.17
C ILE A 334 21.45 7.19 -3.41
N GLN A 335 20.82 8.36 -3.48
CA GLN A 335 20.11 8.77 -4.70
C GLN A 335 20.90 9.83 -5.45
N VAL A 336 20.95 9.74 -6.78
CA VAL A 336 21.68 10.67 -7.64
C VAL A 336 20.80 11.07 -8.81
N GLU A 337 20.56 12.36 -8.99
CA GLU A 337 19.93 12.90 -10.18
C GLU A 337 20.91 12.82 -11.36
N LEU A 338 20.47 12.24 -12.47
CA LEU A 338 21.29 12.09 -13.67
C LEU A 338 21.11 13.27 -14.64
N ASP A 339 20.04 14.03 -14.46
CA ASP A 339 19.71 15.28 -15.13
C ASP A 339 19.17 16.31 -14.11
N GLY A 340 18.52 17.36 -14.59
CA GLY A 340 17.98 18.41 -13.72
C GLY A 340 19.08 19.12 -12.92
N CYS A 341 18.97 19.09 -11.60
CA CYS A 341 19.90 19.75 -10.68
C CYS A 341 21.16 18.91 -10.38
N GLN A 342 21.22 17.66 -10.84
CA GLN A 342 22.33 16.74 -10.60
C GLN A 342 22.73 16.68 -9.13
N ARG A 343 21.74 16.57 -8.24
CA ARG A 343 21.96 16.46 -6.79
C ARG A 343 22.24 15.02 -6.39
N LEU A 344 23.06 14.88 -5.34
CA LEU A 344 23.29 13.63 -4.64
C LEU A 344 22.68 13.70 -3.25
N VAL A 345 21.91 12.68 -2.89
CA VAL A 345 21.18 12.60 -1.62
C VAL A 345 21.64 11.36 -0.86
N VAL A 346 22.07 11.60 0.38
CA VAL A 346 22.45 10.59 1.38
C VAL A 346 21.56 10.81 2.61
N PRO A 347 21.09 9.76 3.31
CA PRO A 347 20.32 9.95 4.53
C PRO A 347 21.01 10.85 5.55
N GLY A 348 20.23 11.71 6.20
CA GLY A 348 20.72 12.62 7.23
C GLY A 348 21.63 13.75 6.74
N ARG A 349 21.76 13.97 5.42
CA ARG A 349 22.56 15.08 4.85
C ARG A 349 21.73 15.95 3.92
N HIS A 350 22.15 17.21 3.78
CA HIS A 350 21.69 18.08 2.70
C HIS A 350 22.10 17.52 1.34
N ALA A 351 21.42 17.95 0.28
CA ALA A 351 21.82 17.65 -1.09
C ALA A 351 23.28 18.07 -1.34
N LEU A 352 24.06 17.18 -1.94
CA LEU A 352 25.48 17.36 -2.24
C LEU A 352 25.70 17.40 -3.76
N VAL A 353 26.84 17.95 -4.17
CA VAL A 353 27.30 17.85 -5.56
C VAL A 353 27.94 16.46 -5.79
N PRO A 354 27.46 15.64 -6.75
CA PRO A 354 28.08 14.37 -7.08
C PRO A 354 29.46 14.58 -7.69
N ALA A 355 30.38 13.64 -7.43
CA ALA A 355 31.69 13.65 -8.09
C ALA A 355 31.49 13.48 -9.62
N PRO A 356 32.18 14.27 -10.47
CA PRO A 356 32.01 14.17 -11.92
C PRO A 356 32.28 12.76 -12.48
N ALA A 357 33.23 12.03 -11.88
CA ALA A 357 33.54 10.66 -12.25
C ALA A 357 32.40 9.68 -11.89
N LEU A 358 31.69 9.91 -10.78
CA LEU A 358 30.52 9.12 -10.42
C LEU A 358 29.38 9.37 -11.40
N LEU A 359 29.09 10.64 -11.69
CA LEU A 359 28.05 10.99 -12.66
C LEU A 359 28.35 10.38 -14.03
N ALA A 360 29.60 10.49 -14.51
CA ALA A 360 30.02 9.88 -15.76
C ALA A 360 29.83 8.35 -15.78
N ALA A 361 30.14 7.66 -14.67
CA ALA A 361 29.93 6.21 -14.55
C ALA A 361 28.45 5.80 -14.55
N LEU A 362 27.55 6.67 -14.10
CA LEU A 362 26.10 6.42 -14.08
C LEU A 362 25.42 6.77 -15.41
N THR A 363 26.08 7.53 -16.28
CA THR A 363 25.54 7.96 -17.59
C THR A 363 26.20 7.29 -18.79
N ALA A 364 27.22 6.45 -18.57
CA ALA A 364 27.94 5.71 -19.61
C ALA A 364 27.12 4.55 -20.18
#